data_AF-A0A8W7PEY9-F1
#
_entry.id   AF-A0A8W7PEY9-F1
#
_cell.length_a   1.000
_cell.length_b   1.000
_cell.length_c   1.000
_cell.angle_alpha   90.00
_cell.angle_beta   90.00
_cell.angle_gamma   90.00
#
_symmetry.space_group_name_H-M   'P 1'
#
loop_
_entity.id
_entity.type
_entity.pdbx_description
1 polymer ?
#
loop_
_entity_poly.entity_id
_entity_poly.type
_entity_poly.pdbx_seq_one_letter_code
_entity_poly.pdbx_strand_id
1 'polypeptide(L)'
;MERIQAIADRLWGEDHDFAMEEVLNEIGYFRGESYHTVNECAGEDMAENCFFDNFTAYAELVRSTCMETLEDCYWNDKPFDCCRYFQPMETELGLCYAVNSLQTSAKVPIKLNMISNKHTGPGKLTITVLTEAYVYTIGEEEVPNLITPKSDVLLVDHYIAYKRHISIKDIENDPEAKQVSVSQRKCRFPDENNLNVHRFYSYSACSVQCRKDKQIKICNCTSHLMPNTGNIITLFIA
;
A
#
# COMPACT_ATOMS: atom_id res chain seq x y z
N MET A 1 -17.39 -0.88 4.78
CA MET A 1 -18.40 0.14 4.44
C MET A 1 -18.85 0.96 5.65
N GLU A 2 -19.16 0.35 6.81
CA GLU A 2 -19.64 1.10 8.00
C GLU A 2 -18.79 2.32 8.42
N ARG A 3 -17.45 2.25 8.31
CA ARG A 3 -16.59 3.40 8.63
C ARG A 3 -16.78 4.57 7.67
N ILE A 4 -16.92 4.31 6.38
CA ILE A 4 -17.07 5.36 5.37
C ILE A 4 -18.37 6.10 5.64
N GLN A 5 -19.46 5.35 5.82
CA GLN A 5 -20.76 5.89 6.20
C GLN A 5 -20.69 6.73 7.49
N ALA A 6 -20.11 6.18 8.57
CA ALA A 6 -20.00 6.92 9.84
C ALA A 6 -19.16 8.21 9.73
N ILE A 7 -18.14 8.23 8.87
CA ILE A 7 -17.37 9.45 8.58
C ILE A 7 -18.16 10.41 7.70
N ALA A 8 -18.90 9.91 6.71
CA ALA A 8 -19.76 10.70 5.85
C ALA A 8 -20.88 11.39 6.64
N ASP A 9 -21.57 10.66 7.52
CA ASP A 9 -22.59 11.18 8.45
C ASP A 9 -22.03 12.32 9.31
N ARG A 10 -20.79 12.19 9.77
CA ARG A 10 -20.11 13.21 10.56
C ARG A 10 -19.73 14.45 9.75
N LEU A 11 -19.38 14.27 8.47
CA LEU A 11 -18.93 15.36 7.60
C LEU A 11 -20.11 16.12 6.97
N TRP A 12 -21.19 15.43 6.63
CA TRP A 12 -22.29 15.97 5.82
C TRP A 12 -23.69 15.78 6.43
N GLY A 13 -23.82 15.09 7.56
CA GLY A 13 -25.09 14.76 8.21
C GLY A 13 -25.69 13.44 7.73
N GLU A 14 -26.64 12.87 8.48
CA GLU A 14 -27.25 11.55 8.16
C GLU A 14 -28.10 11.57 6.87
N ASP A 15 -28.53 12.76 6.40
CA ASP A 15 -29.36 12.95 5.21
C ASP A 15 -28.53 13.30 3.95
N HIS A 16 -27.21 13.07 3.97
CA HIS A 16 -26.34 13.36 2.84
C HIS A 16 -26.59 12.44 1.62
N ASP A 17 -26.12 12.84 0.44
CA ASP A 17 -26.20 11.99 -0.75
C ASP A 17 -25.23 10.81 -0.65
N PHE A 18 -25.72 9.58 -0.83
CA PHE A 18 -24.91 8.35 -0.84
C PHE A 18 -23.75 8.40 -1.85
N ALA A 19 -23.84 9.19 -2.92
CA ALA A 19 -22.73 9.39 -3.85
C ALA A 19 -21.48 9.97 -3.14
N MET A 20 -21.65 10.74 -2.06
CA MET A 20 -20.54 11.30 -1.29
C MET A 20 -19.79 10.25 -0.46
N GLU A 21 -20.44 9.13 -0.11
CA GLU A 21 -19.74 7.98 0.49
C GLU A 21 -18.74 7.37 -0.50
N GLU A 22 -19.12 7.28 -1.78
CA GLU A 22 -18.22 6.78 -2.82
C GLU A 22 -17.08 7.76 -3.12
N VAL A 23 -17.31 9.08 -3.00
CA VAL A 23 -16.23 10.08 -3.04
C VAL A 23 -15.19 9.81 -1.94
N LEU A 24 -15.63 9.58 -0.70
CA LEU A 24 -14.73 9.20 0.39
C LEU A 24 -14.01 7.87 0.14
N ASN A 25 -14.70 6.90 -0.46
CA ASN A 25 -14.13 5.62 -0.83
C ASN A 25 -13.01 5.79 -1.88
N GLU A 26 -13.27 6.54 -2.95
CA GLU A 26 -12.30 6.81 -4.03
C GLU A 26 -11.08 7.60 -3.51
N ILE A 27 -11.28 8.59 -2.62
CA ILE A 27 -10.19 9.31 -1.96
C ILE A 27 -9.40 8.37 -1.05
N GLY A 28 -10.10 7.58 -0.23
CA GLY A 28 -9.50 6.71 0.77
C GLY A 28 -8.72 5.54 0.16
N TYR A 29 -9.22 4.97 -0.94
CA TYR A 29 -8.74 3.72 -1.53
C TYR A 29 -8.52 3.85 -3.05
N PHE A 30 -7.97 4.97 -3.48
CA PHE A 30 -7.76 5.29 -4.90
C PHE A 30 -7.03 4.18 -5.68
N ARG A 31 -7.60 3.79 -6.82
CA ARG A 31 -7.05 2.74 -7.72
C ARG A 31 -6.93 3.18 -9.18
N GLY A 32 -6.90 4.48 -9.43
CA GLY A 32 -6.88 5.01 -10.80
C GLY A 32 -8.26 5.36 -11.35
N GLU A 33 -9.32 5.20 -10.55
CA GLU A 33 -10.69 5.58 -10.88
C GLU A 33 -11.15 6.64 -9.86
N SER A 34 -11.83 7.68 -10.36
CA SER A 34 -12.34 8.82 -9.59
C SER A 34 -13.66 9.31 -10.19
N TYR A 35 -14.55 8.38 -10.54
CA TYR A 35 -15.78 8.68 -11.26
C TYR A 35 -16.73 9.51 -10.40
N HIS A 36 -17.00 9.06 -9.17
CA HIS A 36 -17.89 9.76 -8.26
C HIS A 36 -17.30 11.12 -7.91
N THR A 37 -16.01 11.18 -7.61
CA THR A 37 -15.42 12.45 -7.22
C THR A 37 -15.39 13.47 -8.35
N VAL A 38 -15.18 13.06 -9.60
CA VAL A 38 -15.29 13.99 -10.75
C VAL A 38 -16.73 14.45 -10.96
N ASN A 39 -17.72 13.55 -10.87
CA ASN A 39 -19.11 13.92 -11.11
C ASN A 39 -19.69 14.81 -10.00
N GLU A 40 -19.45 14.46 -8.74
CA GLU A 40 -20.01 15.17 -7.60
C GLU A 40 -19.24 16.46 -7.27
N CYS A 41 -17.92 16.49 -7.53
CA CYS A 41 -17.03 17.58 -7.09
C CYS A 41 -16.35 18.39 -8.20
N ALA A 42 -16.59 18.12 -9.49
CA ALA A 42 -16.02 18.90 -10.60
C ALA A 42 -17.06 19.47 -11.60
N GLY A 43 -18.35 19.23 -11.39
CA GLY A 43 -19.46 19.66 -12.28
C GLY A 43 -19.98 21.10 -12.08
N GLU A 44 -21.00 21.50 -12.86
CA GLU A 44 -21.70 22.80 -12.68
C GLU A 44 -22.60 22.79 -11.43
N ASP A 45 -23.17 21.62 -11.10
CA ASP A 45 -23.97 21.37 -9.90
C ASP A 45 -23.11 20.70 -8.82
N MET A 46 -21.98 21.31 -8.45
CA MET A 46 -21.10 20.79 -7.39
C MET A 46 -21.84 20.68 -6.06
N ALA A 47 -21.66 19.55 -5.37
CA ALA A 47 -22.12 19.43 -3.99
C ALA A 47 -21.43 20.50 -3.12
N GLU A 48 -22.20 21.23 -2.30
CA GLU A 48 -21.72 22.37 -1.51
C GLU A 48 -20.53 22.04 -0.60
N ASN A 49 -20.34 20.75 -0.26
CA ASN A 49 -19.39 20.28 0.75
C ASN A 49 -18.28 19.37 0.20
N CYS A 50 -17.92 19.50 -1.07
CA CYS A 50 -16.82 18.75 -1.68
C CYS A 50 -15.44 19.12 -1.10
N PHE A 51 -14.51 18.16 -1.16
CA PHE A 51 -13.13 18.35 -0.71
C PHE A 51 -12.28 18.91 -1.86
N PHE A 52 -11.60 20.02 -1.60
CA PHE A 52 -10.72 20.66 -2.60
C PHE A 52 -9.25 20.63 -2.18
N ASP A 53 -8.97 20.29 -0.92
CA ASP A 53 -7.65 20.23 -0.35
C ASP A 53 -7.55 19.12 0.71
N ASN A 54 -6.31 18.83 1.12
CA ASN A 54 -6.02 17.93 2.23
C ASN A 54 -6.62 16.50 2.13
N PHE A 55 -6.63 15.93 0.92
CA PHE A 55 -7.11 14.55 0.67
C PHE A 55 -6.43 13.49 1.53
N THR A 56 -5.18 13.71 1.94
CA THR A 56 -4.47 12.81 2.86
C THR A 56 -5.21 12.70 4.20
N ALA A 57 -5.70 13.81 4.77
CA ALA A 57 -6.44 13.77 6.03
C ALA A 57 -7.77 13.02 5.89
N TYR A 58 -8.49 13.20 4.78
CA TYR A 58 -9.73 12.45 4.53
C TYR A 58 -9.47 10.96 4.33
N ALA A 59 -8.42 10.61 3.60
CA ALA A 59 -7.99 9.22 3.45
C ALA A 59 -7.64 8.59 4.81
N GLU A 60 -6.98 9.31 5.71
CA GLU A 60 -6.67 8.83 7.06
C GLU A 60 -7.91 8.58 7.92
N LEU A 61 -9.00 9.32 7.73
CA LEU A 61 -10.25 9.12 8.48
C LEU A 61 -10.95 7.80 8.12
N VAL A 62 -10.89 7.40 6.86
CA VAL A 62 -11.62 6.23 6.35
C VAL A 62 -10.78 4.95 6.29
N ARG A 63 -9.45 5.07 6.38
CA ARG A 63 -8.56 3.90 6.37
C ARG A 63 -8.50 3.22 7.73
N SER A 64 -8.50 1.88 7.69
CA SER A 64 -8.35 1.07 8.90
C SER A 64 -6.92 1.10 9.43
N THR A 65 -6.79 1.20 10.75
CA THR A 65 -5.51 0.99 11.43
C THR A 65 -5.14 -0.49 11.44
N CYS A 66 -3.88 -0.83 11.70
CA CYS A 66 -3.47 -2.23 11.78
C CYS A 66 -4.31 -3.02 12.80
N MET A 67 -4.60 -2.42 13.96
CA MET A 67 -5.36 -3.07 15.05
C MET A 67 -6.80 -3.39 14.66
N GLU A 68 -7.33 -2.70 13.65
CA GLU A 68 -8.69 -2.89 13.15
C GLU A 68 -8.72 -3.83 11.93
N THR A 69 -7.55 -4.11 11.33
CA THR A 69 -7.44 -4.96 10.14
C THR A 69 -6.91 -6.34 10.47
N LEU A 70 -5.95 -6.47 11.40
CA LEU A 70 -5.22 -7.71 11.66
C LEU A 70 -5.40 -8.17 13.11
N GLU A 71 -5.76 -9.43 13.27
CA GLU A 71 -5.85 -10.12 14.55
C GLU A 71 -5.21 -11.52 14.45
N ASP A 72 -4.95 -12.16 15.58
CA ASP A 72 -4.61 -13.60 15.62
C ASP A 72 -3.47 -14.01 14.68
N CYS A 73 -2.30 -13.38 14.84
CA CYS A 73 -1.13 -13.69 14.04
C CYS A 73 -0.29 -14.82 14.63
N TYR A 74 0.02 -15.82 13.81
CA TYR A 74 0.83 -16.99 14.18
C TYR A 74 1.92 -17.26 13.15
N TRP A 75 3.12 -17.57 13.63
CA TRP A 75 4.19 -18.15 12.82
C TRP A 75 4.52 -19.54 13.36
N ASN A 76 4.33 -20.58 12.54
CA ASN A 76 4.47 -21.98 12.96
C ASN A 76 3.70 -22.28 14.25
N ASP A 77 2.44 -21.85 14.28
CA ASP A 77 1.49 -21.99 15.39
C ASP A 77 1.94 -21.29 16.70
N LYS A 78 3.00 -20.46 16.66
CA LYS A 78 3.40 -19.58 17.77
C LYS A 78 2.77 -18.20 17.58
N PRO A 79 1.98 -17.71 18.56
CA PRO A 79 1.36 -16.40 18.46
C PRO A 79 2.42 -15.29 18.52
N PHE A 80 2.18 -14.22 17.77
CA PHE A 80 2.94 -12.98 17.85
C PHE A 80 2.01 -11.77 17.73
N ASP A 81 2.48 -10.63 18.23
CA ASP A 81 1.75 -9.36 18.12
C ASP A 81 1.73 -8.88 16.65
N CYS A 82 0.55 -8.94 16.03
CA CYS A 82 0.36 -8.53 14.64
C CYS A 82 0.98 -7.16 14.35
N CYS A 83 0.53 -6.12 15.06
CA CYS A 83 0.84 -4.73 14.73
C CYS A 83 2.19 -4.26 15.26
N ARG A 84 2.87 -5.08 16.08
CA ARG A 84 4.29 -4.91 16.35
C ARG A 84 5.17 -5.29 15.15
N TYR A 85 4.79 -6.31 14.38
CA TYR A 85 5.62 -6.87 13.30
C TYR A 85 5.11 -6.54 11.89
N PHE A 86 3.81 -6.34 11.70
CA PHE A 86 3.21 -5.75 10.51
C PHE A 86 3.34 -4.23 10.62
N GLN A 87 4.49 -3.73 10.19
CA GLN A 87 4.86 -2.33 10.32
C GLN A 87 4.30 -1.51 9.16
N PRO A 88 3.99 -0.21 9.37
CA PRO A 88 3.47 0.64 8.32
C PRO A 88 4.44 0.74 7.14
N MET A 89 3.89 0.86 5.94
CA MET A 89 4.59 1.05 4.69
C MET A 89 3.73 1.97 3.81
N GLU A 90 4.26 3.14 3.47
CA GLU A 90 3.62 4.04 2.50
C GLU A 90 3.74 3.44 1.10
N THR A 91 2.69 3.53 0.29
CA THR A 91 2.65 3.02 -1.09
C THR A 91 1.80 3.96 -1.95
N GLU A 92 1.86 3.84 -3.29
CA GLU A 92 0.93 4.57 -4.17
C GLU A 92 -0.54 4.11 -4.07
N LEU A 93 -0.83 3.06 -3.29
CA LEU A 93 -2.18 2.59 -2.95
C LEU A 93 -2.61 3.10 -1.55
N GLY A 94 -1.79 3.94 -0.93
CA GLY A 94 -1.92 4.48 0.42
C GLY A 94 -1.19 3.65 1.48
N LEU A 95 -1.55 3.85 2.75
CA LEU A 95 -0.92 3.16 3.87
C LEU A 95 -1.25 1.67 3.86
N CYS A 96 -0.22 0.84 3.91
CA CYS A 96 -0.28 -0.61 4.07
C CYS A 96 0.50 -1.04 5.31
N TYR A 97 0.32 -2.30 5.73
CA TYR A 97 1.11 -2.92 6.80
C TYR A 97 1.82 -4.14 6.26
N ALA A 98 3.14 -4.21 6.46
CA ALA A 98 3.99 -5.25 5.93
C ALA A 98 4.85 -5.87 7.02
N VAL A 99 4.94 -7.21 7.01
CA VAL A 99 5.86 -7.96 7.87
C VAL A 99 7.15 -8.23 7.10
N ASN A 100 8.29 -8.07 7.78
CA ASN A 100 9.63 -8.32 7.21
C ASN A 100 10.01 -7.52 5.95
N SER A 101 9.32 -6.42 5.65
CA SER A 101 9.68 -5.52 4.54
C SER A 101 10.87 -4.62 4.91
N LEU A 102 11.77 -4.38 3.95
CA LEU A 102 12.82 -3.37 4.00
C LEU A 102 12.26 -1.95 3.80
N GLN A 103 11.07 -1.83 3.23
CA GLN A 103 10.45 -0.56 2.82
C GLN A 103 9.53 0.05 3.89
N THR A 104 9.55 -0.47 5.12
CA THR A 104 8.73 0.06 6.21
C THR A 104 9.04 1.54 6.49
N SER A 105 7.99 2.32 6.74
CA SER A 105 8.07 3.71 7.20
C SER A 105 8.27 3.82 8.72
N ALA A 106 8.36 2.70 9.45
CA ALA A 106 8.61 2.69 10.88
C ALA A 106 9.99 3.27 11.23
N LYS A 107 10.05 4.17 12.22
CA LYS A 107 11.30 4.77 12.72
C LYS A 107 12.30 3.72 13.23
N VAL A 108 11.78 2.65 13.82
CA VAL A 108 12.56 1.51 14.31
C VAL A 108 12.02 0.25 13.63
N PRO A 109 12.63 -0.19 12.52
CA PRO A 109 12.23 -1.42 11.84
C PRO A 109 12.43 -2.64 12.74
N ILE A 110 11.43 -3.51 12.80
CA ILE A 110 11.44 -4.76 13.57
C ILE A 110 11.18 -5.91 12.61
N LYS A 111 12.07 -6.90 12.59
CA LYS A 111 11.89 -8.13 11.82
C LYS A 111 11.40 -9.26 12.72
N LEU A 112 10.49 -10.08 12.18
CA LEU A 112 10.07 -11.35 12.76
C LEU A 112 10.92 -12.48 12.14
N ASN A 113 11.54 -13.30 12.98
CA ASN A 113 12.38 -14.41 12.52
C ASN A 113 11.53 -15.56 11.93
N MET A 114 11.13 -15.41 10.67
CA MET A 114 10.36 -16.38 9.91
C MET A 114 11.25 -17.42 9.22
N ILE A 115 11.91 -18.26 10.01
CA ILE A 115 12.85 -19.26 9.49
C ILE A 115 12.11 -20.49 8.96
N SER A 116 12.35 -20.84 7.70
CA SER A 116 11.85 -22.04 7.02
C SER A 116 13.01 -22.77 6.33
N ASN A 117 13.31 -23.99 6.74
CA ASN A 117 14.39 -24.81 6.18
C ASN A 117 14.07 -26.32 6.28
N LYS A 118 14.98 -27.17 5.80
CA LYS A 118 14.81 -28.64 5.82
C LYS A 118 14.57 -29.22 7.23
N HIS A 119 15.08 -28.57 8.28
CA HIS A 119 14.90 -29.01 9.68
C HIS A 119 13.58 -28.53 10.27
N THR A 120 13.20 -27.27 10.05
CA THR A 120 11.95 -26.69 10.61
C THR A 120 10.72 -27.09 9.81
N GLY A 121 10.91 -27.58 8.58
CA GLY A 121 9.82 -27.78 7.63
C GLY A 121 9.35 -26.47 7.00
N PRO A 122 8.32 -26.53 6.15
CA PRO A 122 7.74 -25.35 5.53
C PRO A 122 7.15 -24.44 6.60
N GLY A 123 7.55 -23.18 6.58
CA GLY A 123 6.97 -22.16 7.44
C GLY A 123 5.49 -21.93 7.15
N LYS A 124 4.71 -21.65 8.20
CA LYS A 124 3.28 -21.35 8.13
C LYS A 124 3.00 -20.03 8.83
N LEU A 125 2.64 -19.02 8.04
CA LEU A 125 2.05 -17.77 8.54
C LEU A 125 0.53 -17.93 8.54
N THR A 126 -0.11 -17.59 9.65
CA THR A 126 -1.56 -17.50 9.79
C THR A 126 -1.89 -16.14 10.37
N ILE A 127 -2.82 -15.45 9.74
CA ILE A 127 -3.31 -14.13 10.16
C ILE A 127 -4.82 -14.13 10.01
N THR A 128 -5.53 -13.51 10.93
CA THR A 128 -6.96 -13.21 10.79
C THR A 128 -7.09 -11.78 10.27
N VAL A 129 -7.84 -11.62 9.18
CA VAL A 129 -8.12 -10.32 8.60
C VAL A 129 -9.57 -9.97 8.92
N LEU A 130 -9.77 -8.84 9.60
CA LEU A 130 -11.08 -8.43 10.13
C LEU A 130 -11.92 -7.61 9.14
N THR A 131 -11.29 -7.07 8.10
CA THR A 131 -11.92 -6.22 7.07
C THR A 131 -11.66 -6.78 5.68
N GLU A 132 -12.45 -6.36 4.69
CA GLU A 132 -12.09 -6.57 3.29
C GLU A 132 -10.70 -5.96 3.02
N ALA A 133 -9.77 -6.76 2.50
CA ALA A 133 -8.40 -6.32 2.28
C ALA A 133 -7.71 -7.05 1.14
N TYR A 134 -6.74 -6.37 0.54
CA TYR A 134 -5.81 -6.94 -0.42
C TYR A 134 -4.56 -7.39 0.29
N VAL A 135 -4.27 -8.69 0.24
CA VAL A 135 -3.06 -9.29 0.80
C VAL A 135 -2.06 -9.56 -0.32
N TYR A 136 -0.91 -8.89 -0.24
CA TYR A 136 0.16 -8.97 -1.23
C TYR A 136 1.26 -9.94 -0.78
N THR A 137 1.70 -10.83 -1.66
CA THR A 137 2.87 -11.68 -1.44
C THR A 137 3.98 -11.26 -2.39
N ILE A 138 4.90 -10.44 -1.90
CA ILE A 138 5.96 -9.79 -2.69
C ILE A 138 7.32 -9.92 -1.98
N GLY A 139 8.41 -9.56 -2.67
CA GLY A 139 9.77 -9.57 -2.11
C GLY A 139 9.97 -8.56 -0.96
N GLU A 140 11.03 -8.72 -0.16
CA GLU A 140 11.26 -7.87 1.01
C GLU A 140 11.60 -6.40 0.66
N GLU A 141 12.18 -6.17 -0.52
CA GLU A 141 12.51 -4.88 -1.10
C GLU A 141 11.37 -4.27 -1.94
N GLU A 142 10.34 -5.06 -2.23
CA GLU A 142 9.25 -4.66 -3.11
C GLU A 142 8.16 -3.88 -2.37
N VAL A 143 7.35 -3.15 -3.16
CA VAL A 143 6.18 -2.42 -2.68
C VAL A 143 4.95 -2.76 -3.53
N PRO A 144 3.75 -2.89 -2.95
CA PRO A 144 2.51 -2.98 -3.70
C PRO A 144 2.30 -1.74 -4.58
N ASN A 145 1.81 -1.95 -5.79
CA ASN A 145 1.62 -0.88 -6.76
C ASN A 145 0.48 -1.25 -7.74
N LEU A 146 0.06 -0.32 -8.59
CA LEU A 146 -1.07 -0.49 -9.52
C LEU A 146 -0.87 -1.58 -10.59
N ILE A 147 0.36 -2.10 -10.76
CA ILE A 147 0.68 -3.15 -11.73
C ILE A 147 1.09 -4.46 -11.06
N THR A 148 0.92 -4.59 -9.73
CA THR A 148 1.23 -5.84 -9.04
C THR A 148 0.43 -6.99 -9.67
N PRO A 149 1.07 -8.09 -10.09
CA PRO A 149 0.40 -9.19 -10.76
C PRO A 149 -0.73 -9.76 -9.90
N LYS A 150 -1.89 -10.07 -10.52
CA LYS A 150 -3.03 -10.67 -9.80
C LYS A 150 -2.68 -12.00 -9.13
N SER A 151 -1.67 -12.72 -9.62
CA SER A 151 -1.15 -13.92 -8.97
C SER A 151 -0.61 -13.64 -7.57
N ASP A 152 -0.12 -12.44 -7.32
CA ASP A 152 0.53 -12.04 -6.07
C ASP A 152 -0.42 -11.36 -5.07
N VAL A 153 -1.69 -11.26 -5.44
CA VAL A 153 -2.72 -10.54 -4.70
C VAL A 153 -3.85 -11.50 -4.33
N LEU A 154 -4.20 -11.53 -3.05
CA LEU A 154 -5.40 -12.19 -2.55
C LEU A 154 -6.39 -11.12 -2.10
N LEU A 155 -7.61 -11.15 -2.63
CA LEU A 155 -8.73 -10.37 -2.10
C LEU A 155 -9.35 -11.19 -0.98
N VAL A 156 -9.16 -10.75 0.27
CA VAL A 156 -9.75 -11.37 1.45
C VAL A 156 -11.01 -10.60 1.79
N ASP A 157 -12.14 -11.32 1.80
CA ASP A 157 -13.44 -10.79 2.21
C ASP A 157 -13.89 -11.49 3.51
N HIS A 158 -14.89 -10.93 4.16
CA HIS A 158 -15.45 -11.43 5.39
C HIS A 158 -15.87 -12.90 5.25
N TYR A 159 -15.55 -13.70 6.27
CA TYR A 159 -15.86 -15.14 6.35
C TYR A 159 -15.18 -16.04 5.30
N ILE A 160 -14.27 -15.51 4.47
CA ILE A 160 -13.52 -16.31 3.49
C ILE A 160 -12.13 -16.63 4.02
N ALA A 161 -11.79 -17.91 4.04
CA ALA A 161 -10.45 -18.39 4.39
C ALA A 161 -9.64 -18.72 3.12
N TYR A 162 -8.45 -18.11 3.00
CA TYR A 162 -7.51 -18.41 1.92
C TYR A 162 -6.32 -19.22 2.42
N LYS A 163 -5.85 -20.15 1.59
CA LYS A 163 -4.60 -20.88 1.83
C LYS A 163 -3.74 -20.85 0.57
N ARG A 164 -2.60 -20.16 0.66
CA ARG A 164 -1.60 -20.08 -0.42
C ARG A 164 -0.35 -20.85 -0.03
N HIS A 165 0.09 -21.73 -0.93
CA HIS A 165 1.38 -22.42 -0.81
C HIS A 165 2.42 -21.65 -1.61
N ILE A 166 3.52 -21.26 -0.95
CA ILE A 166 4.62 -20.52 -1.57
C ILE A 166 5.82 -21.45 -1.66
N SER A 167 6.39 -21.57 -2.86
CA SER A 167 7.65 -22.28 -3.10
C SER A 167 8.73 -21.25 -3.41
N ILE A 168 9.73 -21.17 -2.54
CA ILE A 168 10.83 -20.20 -2.67
C ILE A 168 11.96 -20.85 -3.45
N LYS A 169 12.48 -20.14 -4.44
CA LYS A 169 13.68 -20.51 -5.17
C LYS A 169 14.64 -19.33 -5.11
N ASP A 170 15.62 -19.44 -4.23
CA ASP A 170 16.65 -18.41 -4.08
C ASP A 170 17.56 -18.41 -5.30
N ILE A 171 17.84 -17.21 -5.81
CA ILE A 171 18.78 -16.97 -6.90
C ILE A 171 19.83 -16.02 -6.35
N GLU A 172 21.01 -16.55 -6.09
CA GLU A 172 22.16 -15.77 -5.65
C GLU A 172 23.04 -15.44 -6.84
N ASN A 173 23.43 -14.17 -6.95
CA ASN A 173 24.45 -13.76 -7.90
C ASN A 173 25.84 -13.97 -7.29
N ASP A 174 26.83 -14.18 -8.15
CA ASP A 174 28.22 -14.19 -7.73
C ASP A 174 28.57 -12.88 -6.98
N PRO A 175 29.26 -12.93 -5.82
CA PRO A 175 29.67 -11.73 -5.08
C PRO A 175 30.39 -10.68 -5.93
N GLU A 176 31.12 -11.09 -6.97
CA GLU A 176 31.84 -10.21 -7.88
C GLU A 176 30.92 -9.40 -8.79
N ALA A 177 29.64 -9.75 -8.90
CA ALA A 177 28.65 -8.96 -9.64
C ALA A 177 28.52 -7.52 -9.09
N LYS A 178 28.81 -7.30 -7.80
CA LYS A 178 28.85 -5.96 -7.20
C LYS A 178 30.02 -5.10 -7.68
N GLN A 179 31.08 -5.71 -8.20
CA GLN A 179 32.25 -4.97 -8.73
C GLN A 179 31.96 -4.35 -10.11
N VAL A 180 30.96 -4.88 -10.82
CA VAL A 180 30.53 -4.35 -12.12
C VAL A 180 29.59 -3.18 -11.91
N SER A 181 29.92 -2.04 -12.54
CA SER A 181 29.10 -0.83 -12.43
C SER A 181 27.67 -1.05 -12.91
N VAL A 182 26.70 -0.36 -12.30
CA VAL A 182 25.28 -0.35 -12.70
C VAL A 182 25.13 -0.18 -14.22
N SER A 183 25.90 0.75 -14.80
CA SER A 183 25.85 1.11 -16.23
C SER A 183 26.26 -0.04 -17.15
N GLN A 184 27.13 -0.94 -16.70
CA GLN A 184 27.57 -2.12 -17.45
C GLN A 184 26.58 -3.28 -17.28
N ARG A 185 26.16 -3.59 -16.05
CA ARG A 185 25.26 -4.74 -15.77
C ARG A 185 23.77 -4.46 -16.02
N LYS A 186 23.39 -3.20 -16.17
CA LYS A 186 22.01 -2.76 -16.49
C LYS A 186 20.94 -3.13 -15.44
N CYS A 187 21.36 -3.54 -14.24
CA CYS A 187 20.48 -3.78 -13.09
C CYS A 187 21.03 -3.07 -11.84
N ARG A 188 20.22 -3.00 -10.78
CA ARG A 188 20.57 -2.36 -9.50
C ARG A 188 20.27 -3.30 -8.34
N PHE A 189 21.13 -3.29 -7.35
CA PHE A 189 20.90 -3.90 -6.04
C PHE A 189 20.05 -2.97 -5.17
N PRO A 190 19.39 -3.49 -4.11
CA PRO A 190 18.52 -2.69 -3.25
C PRO A 190 19.19 -1.45 -2.64
N ASP A 191 20.50 -1.51 -2.36
CA ASP A 191 21.30 -0.42 -1.79
C ASP A 191 21.74 0.63 -2.82
N GLU A 192 21.63 0.35 -4.12
CA GLU A 192 22.02 1.28 -5.20
C GLU A 192 20.83 2.11 -5.69
N ASN A 193 20.07 2.61 -4.71
CA ASN A 193 18.84 3.31 -4.92
C ASN A 193 19.06 4.75 -5.40
N ASN A 194 18.31 5.13 -6.43
CA ASN A 194 18.27 6.48 -7.00
C ASN A 194 16.84 7.05 -7.02
N LEU A 195 15.92 6.41 -6.32
CA LEU A 195 14.51 6.75 -6.24
C LEU A 195 14.26 7.64 -5.01
N ASN A 196 13.27 8.52 -5.10
CA ASN A 196 12.82 9.35 -3.99
C ASN A 196 11.63 8.73 -3.25
N VAL A 197 10.78 7.95 -3.93
CA VAL A 197 9.55 7.38 -3.35
C VAL A 197 9.78 6.35 -2.23
N HIS A 198 10.88 5.59 -2.29
CA HIS A 198 11.18 4.51 -1.34
C HIS A 198 12.67 4.45 -1.03
N ARG A 199 13.03 3.84 0.11
CA ARG A 199 14.41 3.82 0.62
C ARG A 199 15.31 2.84 -0.12
N PHE A 200 14.79 1.68 -0.49
CA PHE A 200 15.53 0.65 -1.21
C PHE A 200 15.06 0.57 -2.66
N TYR A 201 15.97 0.20 -3.55
CA TYR A 201 15.64 -0.03 -4.94
C TYR A 201 14.90 -1.36 -5.10
N SER A 202 13.82 -1.34 -5.88
CA SER A 202 13.18 -2.52 -6.43
C SER A 202 12.49 -2.14 -7.74
N TYR A 203 12.14 -3.14 -8.55
CA TYR A 203 11.39 -2.88 -9.79
C TYR A 203 10.05 -2.21 -9.51
N SER A 204 9.35 -2.66 -8.47
CA SER A 204 8.07 -2.10 -8.05
C SER A 204 8.21 -0.66 -7.54
N ALA A 205 9.21 -0.35 -6.72
CA ALA A 205 9.50 1.02 -6.30
C ALA A 205 9.86 1.95 -7.48
N CYS A 206 10.64 1.44 -8.45
CA CYS A 206 10.99 2.17 -9.66
C CYS A 206 9.74 2.49 -10.50
N SER A 207 8.78 1.58 -10.56
CA SER A 207 7.50 1.80 -11.24
C SER A 207 6.69 2.91 -10.57
N VAL A 208 6.66 2.97 -9.24
CA VAL A 208 6.01 4.05 -8.47
C VAL A 208 6.68 5.40 -8.78
N GLN A 209 8.01 5.48 -8.74
CA GLN A 209 8.75 6.70 -9.09
C GLN A 209 8.43 7.17 -10.52
N CYS A 210 8.41 6.24 -11.48
CA CYS A 210 8.10 6.56 -12.87
C CYS A 210 6.72 7.21 -13.00
N ARG A 211 5.71 6.72 -12.28
CA ARG A 211 4.37 7.33 -12.26
C ARG A 211 4.37 8.71 -11.61
N LYS A 212 5.04 8.86 -10.47
CA LYS A 212 5.21 10.17 -9.80
C LYS A 212 5.81 11.21 -10.76
N ASP A 213 6.90 10.86 -11.43
CA ASP A 213 7.59 11.75 -12.37
C ASP A 213 6.69 12.14 -13.55
N LYS A 214 5.89 11.19 -14.04
CA LYS A 214 4.94 11.45 -15.14
C LYS A 214 3.76 12.31 -14.72
N GLN A 215 3.18 12.07 -13.55
CA GLN A 215 2.12 12.91 -12.99
C GLN A 215 2.60 14.36 -12.84
N ILE A 216 3.79 14.57 -12.25
CA ILE A 216 4.37 15.90 -12.09
C ILE A 216 4.68 16.53 -13.45
N LYS A 217 5.24 15.78 -14.39
CA LYS A 217 5.59 16.31 -15.72
C LYS A 217 4.37 16.74 -16.54
N ILE A 218 3.27 15.99 -16.46
CA ILE A 218 2.07 16.21 -17.30
C ILE A 218 1.11 17.19 -16.61
N CYS A 219 0.88 17.01 -15.31
CA CYS A 219 -0.18 17.70 -14.57
C CYS A 219 0.36 18.72 -13.55
N ASN A 220 1.67 18.80 -13.33
CA ASN A 220 2.32 19.65 -12.32
C ASN A 220 1.94 19.36 -10.86
N CYS A 221 1.57 18.11 -10.59
CA CYS A 221 1.00 17.65 -9.33
C CYS A 221 1.05 16.12 -9.25
N THR A 222 0.65 15.53 -8.12
CA THR A 222 0.67 14.07 -7.92
C THR A 222 -0.43 13.64 -6.96
N SER A 223 -0.77 12.34 -6.95
CA SER A 223 -1.77 11.77 -6.03
C SER A 223 -1.40 12.02 -4.56
N HIS A 224 -2.41 12.23 -3.71
CA HIS A 224 -2.26 12.36 -2.26
C HIS A 224 -1.75 11.10 -1.56
N LEU A 225 -1.86 9.94 -2.20
CA LEU A 225 -1.31 8.68 -1.70
C LEU A 225 0.15 8.46 -2.14
N MET A 226 0.67 9.28 -3.06
CA MET A 226 2.02 9.09 -3.56
C MET A 226 3.07 9.32 -2.44
N PRO A 227 4.04 8.43 -2.25
CA PRO A 227 5.06 8.60 -1.21
C PRO A 227 6.00 9.80 -1.44
N ASN A 228 6.47 10.37 -0.33
CA ASN A 228 7.48 11.44 -0.28
C ASN A 228 7.12 12.67 -1.14
N THR A 229 5.88 13.13 -1.06
CA THR A 229 5.36 14.24 -1.89
C THR A 229 5.54 15.64 -1.29
N GLY A 230 5.89 15.77 -0.01
CA GLY A 230 6.26 17.06 0.60
C GLY A 230 5.26 18.19 0.28
N ASN A 231 5.75 19.39 -0.03
CA ASN A 231 4.95 20.56 -0.42
C ASN A 231 4.50 20.56 -1.90
N ILE A 232 4.59 19.44 -2.61
CA ILE A 232 4.12 19.36 -4.00
C ILE A 232 2.59 19.45 -3.99
N ILE A 233 2.03 20.25 -4.91
CA ILE A 233 0.58 20.37 -5.09
C ILE A 233 0.01 18.97 -5.27
N THR A 234 -0.82 18.60 -4.31
CA THR A 234 -1.52 17.33 -4.31
C THR A 234 -2.75 17.49 -5.19
N LEU A 235 -2.86 16.70 -6.25
CA LEU A 235 -3.97 16.80 -7.20
C LEU A 235 -5.12 15.91 -6.75
N PHE A 236 -6.32 16.45 -6.88
CA PHE A 236 -7.47 15.67 -7.29
C PHE A 236 -7.59 15.74 -8.81
N ILE A 237 -7.48 14.61 -9.51
CA ILE A 237 -7.56 14.55 -10.97
C ILE A 237 -8.87 15.22 -11.40
N ALA A 238 -8.74 16.33 -12.14
CA ALA A 238 -9.80 16.90 -12.95
C ALA A 238 -9.94 16.12 -14.25
#